data_AF-A0A3P1VAN9-F1
#
_entry.id   AF-A0A3P1VAN9-F1
#
_cell.length_a   1.000
_cell.length_b   1.000
_cell.length_c   1.000
_cell.angle_alpha   90.00
_cell.angle_beta   90.00
_cell.angle_gamma   90.00
#
_symmetry.space_group_name_H-M   'P 1'
#
loop_
_entity.id
_entity.type
_entity.pdbx_description
1 polymer ?
#
loop_
_entity_poly.entity_id
_entity_poly.type
_entity_poly.pdbx_seq_one_letter_code
_entity_poly.pdbx_strand_id
1 'polypeptide(L)'
;MSALDSTYTKPFLTIPEQIRRLRERGMDCGTDSFASGVLERYGYYRLSGYWHLHRARPEPPAPRFDEDGREIRLDSFQPGATLRQVVALYEFDHELRTRLGRAISMVETAFRFHIGHRLGKEDRFAHRHPEKLGALRKSDPGTSPEPTTAYLEWIEEYERHERRARGDFVVHFREVYGPHLPIWVATEVMSFGVLSGLYNLMPQADQEILAARFQIRTANDRGDRGALKNWLNNLRHVRNICAHYGRLWNRTFDVVIDAPGRARRDASDLLAPLADGGVGNKLYGVMLILRHLLLSIAPERPDVVDVADFIEDSSQDIGFSMNQLGFPDGWRSSPLWDRDFTLDPSSMLAASLLDRVDCRTAAETRTALTCADVTESERDRTPEQAQRAMKAAQRSLLRTYLKHRVLIEVELGKTRHYPAFQFRDGKIIDALAEINKVFAAVCEDVEPTLVAAALLDWWQTPHPGLPKGPEGSNRSPVDLLQSVSERDFKMAIEEASAMSGFVAPTQSSLLG
;
A
#
# COMPACT_ATOMS: atom_id res chain seq x y z
N MET A 1 -43.32 -8.88 -27.22
CA MET A 1 -42.40 -8.06 -26.42
C MET A 1 -42.58 -8.50 -24.99
N SER A 2 -41.58 -9.10 -24.33
CA SER A 2 -41.73 -9.40 -22.91
C SER A 2 -41.91 -8.05 -22.20
N ALA A 3 -42.97 -7.92 -21.42
CA ALA A 3 -43.09 -6.75 -20.55
C ALA A 3 -41.80 -6.71 -19.72
N LEU A 4 -41.01 -5.65 -19.87
CA LEU A 4 -39.92 -5.39 -18.94
C LEU A 4 -40.59 -5.31 -17.56
N ASP A 5 -40.18 -6.16 -16.63
CA ASP A 5 -40.77 -6.24 -15.29
C ASP A 5 -40.38 -4.99 -14.48
N SER A 6 -41.07 -3.88 -14.76
CA SER A 6 -40.80 -2.57 -14.20
C SER A 6 -42.09 -1.83 -13.91
N THR A 7 -42.22 -1.37 -12.66
CA THR A 7 -43.31 -0.49 -12.21
C THR A 7 -43.07 0.98 -12.57
N TYR A 8 -42.03 1.29 -13.34
CA TYR A 8 -41.66 2.66 -13.70
C TYR A 8 -42.60 3.25 -14.74
N THR A 9 -43.46 4.18 -14.32
CA THR A 9 -44.50 4.81 -15.15
C THR A 9 -44.23 6.27 -15.52
N LYS A 10 -43.08 6.84 -15.10
CA LYS A 10 -42.77 8.26 -15.37
C LYS A 10 -42.53 8.46 -16.88
N PRO A 11 -43.22 9.43 -17.52
CA PRO A 11 -43.09 9.64 -18.96
C PRO A 11 -41.72 10.21 -19.32
N PHE A 12 -41.33 10.02 -20.58
CA PHE A 12 -40.24 10.78 -21.19
C PHE A 12 -40.59 12.28 -21.17
N LEU A 13 -39.59 13.11 -20.91
CA LEU A 13 -39.72 14.57 -20.97
C LEU A 13 -38.67 15.14 -21.91
N THR A 14 -39.09 15.98 -22.85
CA THR A 14 -38.24 16.82 -23.69
C THR A 14 -37.49 17.85 -22.83
N ILE A 15 -36.41 18.46 -23.37
CA ILE A 15 -35.64 19.48 -22.64
C ILE A 15 -36.53 20.65 -22.15
N PRO A 16 -37.42 21.25 -22.95
CA PRO A 16 -38.33 22.28 -22.47
C PRO A 16 -39.27 21.80 -21.35
N GLU A 17 -39.76 20.55 -21.41
CA GLU A 17 -40.60 19.97 -20.37
C GLU A 17 -39.82 19.71 -19.07
N GLN A 18 -38.57 19.29 -19.17
CA GLN A 18 -37.68 19.16 -18.02
C GLN A 18 -37.44 20.51 -17.33
N ILE A 19 -37.17 21.57 -18.09
CA ILE A 19 -36.99 22.93 -17.56
C ILE A 19 -38.27 23.42 -16.88
N ARG A 20 -39.42 23.23 -17.53
CA ARG A 20 -40.73 23.58 -16.96
C ARG A 20 -40.95 22.89 -15.62
N ARG A 21 -40.68 21.58 -15.55
CA ARG A 21 -40.78 20.79 -14.32
C ARG A 21 -39.87 21.29 -13.20
N LEU A 22 -38.64 21.70 -13.52
CA LEU A 22 -37.71 22.27 -12.52
C LEU A 22 -38.24 23.59 -11.97
N ARG A 23 -38.76 24.46 -12.85
CA ARG A 23 -39.38 25.75 -12.48
C ARG A 23 -40.65 25.56 -11.66
N GLU A 24 -41.54 24.66 -12.06
CA GLU A 24 -42.76 24.30 -11.32
C GLU A 24 -42.44 23.79 -9.90
N ARG A 25 -41.30 23.14 -9.72
CA ARG A 25 -40.80 22.68 -8.42
C ARG A 25 -40.10 23.78 -7.62
N GLY A 26 -39.94 24.98 -8.16
CA GLY A 26 -39.37 26.14 -7.47
C GLY A 26 -37.88 26.40 -7.70
N MET A 27 -37.25 25.77 -8.71
CA MET A 27 -35.85 26.08 -9.07
C MET A 27 -35.77 27.21 -10.10
N ASP A 28 -34.96 28.23 -9.81
CA ASP A 28 -34.60 29.24 -10.80
C ASP A 28 -33.62 28.64 -11.82
N CYS A 29 -34.09 28.48 -13.06
CA CYS A 29 -33.31 27.92 -14.15
C CYS A 29 -32.63 28.99 -15.03
N GLY A 30 -32.77 30.28 -14.73
CA GLY A 30 -32.30 31.37 -15.59
C GLY A 30 -33.00 31.40 -16.95
N THR A 31 -32.27 31.78 -18.01
CA THR A 31 -32.79 31.84 -19.38
C THR A 31 -32.98 30.45 -19.99
N ASP A 32 -33.95 30.30 -20.89
CA ASP A 32 -34.22 29.03 -21.57
C ASP A 32 -33.01 28.51 -22.36
N SER A 33 -32.23 29.42 -22.96
CA SER A 33 -30.99 29.07 -23.66
C SER A 33 -29.94 28.49 -22.71
N PHE A 34 -29.74 29.10 -21.54
CA PHE A 34 -28.82 28.59 -20.52
C PHE A 34 -29.28 27.22 -20.02
N ALA A 35 -30.54 27.11 -19.59
CA ALA A 35 -31.07 25.88 -19.03
C ALA A 35 -31.04 24.72 -20.03
N SER A 36 -31.41 24.98 -21.29
CA SER A 36 -31.35 23.97 -22.36
C SER A 36 -29.91 23.50 -22.59
N GLY A 37 -28.96 24.43 -22.74
CA GLY A 37 -27.55 24.10 -22.96
C GLY A 37 -26.92 23.30 -21.81
N VAL A 38 -27.33 23.57 -20.56
CA VAL A 38 -26.90 22.81 -19.37
C VAL A 38 -27.48 21.39 -19.38
N LEU A 39 -28.79 21.25 -19.62
CA LEU A 39 -29.45 19.94 -19.61
C LEU A 39 -29.02 19.05 -20.79
N GLU A 40 -28.75 19.64 -21.96
CA GLU A 40 -28.20 18.92 -23.11
C GLU A 40 -26.76 18.45 -22.85
N ARG A 41 -25.95 19.28 -22.19
CA ARG A 41 -24.53 18.96 -21.90
C ARG A 41 -24.36 17.90 -20.83
N TYR A 42 -25.08 18.00 -19.71
CA TYR A 42 -24.86 17.13 -18.55
C TYR A 42 -25.95 16.08 -18.37
N GLY A 43 -27.16 16.33 -18.85
CA GLY A 43 -28.31 15.46 -18.67
C GLY A 43 -29.03 15.67 -17.34
N TYR A 44 -30.37 15.64 -17.38
CA TYR A 44 -31.24 15.83 -16.22
C TYR A 44 -30.95 14.87 -15.06
N TYR A 45 -30.81 13.58 -15.36
CA TYR A 45 -30.65 12.57 -14.31
C TYR A 45 -29.30 12.72 -13.57
N ARG A 46 -28.23 13.07 -14.30
CA ARG A 46 -26.90 13.30 -13.72
C ARG A 46 -26.90 14.49 -12.77
N LEU A 47 -27.44 15.62 -13.22
CA LEU A 47 -27.56 16.82 -12.38
C LEU A 47 -28.53 16.61 -11.20
N SER A 48 -29.44 15.64 -11.31
CA SER A 48 -30.35 15.30 -10.21
C SER A 48 -29.70 14.80 -8.93
N GLY A 49 -28.50 14.23 -9.04
CA GLY A 49 -27.69 13.93 -7.88
C GLY A 49 -27.24 15.18 -7.11
N TYR A 50 -27.06 16.32 -7.77
CA TYR A 50 -26.50 17.53 -7.15
C TYR A 50 -27.59 18.42 -6.56
N TRP A 51 -28.73 18.57 -7.26
CA TRP A 51 -29.85 19.34 -6.72
C TRP A 51 -30.68 18.61 -5.65
N HIS A 52 -30.43 17.33 -5.40
CA HIS A 52 -31.18 16.57 -4.38
C HIS A 52 -31.12 17.23 -3.00
N LEU A 53 -29.98 17.83 -2.63
CA LEU A 53 -29.80 18.49 -1.33
C LEU A 53 -30.42 19.89 -1.27
N HIS A 54 -30.72 20.49 -2.42
CA HIS A 54 -31.47 21.74 -2.53
C HIS A 54 -32.99 21.52 -2.49
N ARG A 55 -33.46 20.27 -2.37
CA ARG A 55 -34.87 19.97 -2.17
C ARG A 55 -35.33 20.36 -0.77
N ALA A 56 -36.56 20.84 -0.68
CA ALA A 56 -37.21 21.19 0.57
C ALA A 56 -37.32 19.96 1.48
N ARG A 57 -37.26 20.19 2.79
CA ARG A 57 -37.50 19.16 3.80
C ARG A 57 -38.95 19.29 4.29
N PRO A 58 -39.57 18.21 4.77
CA PRO A 58 -40.82 18.31 5.51
C PRO A 58 -40.70 19.30 6.69
N GLU A 59 -41.71 20.14 6.85
CA GLU A 59 -41.81 21.06 7.98
C GLU A 59 -42.30 20.33 9.24
N PRO A 60 -41.77 20.64 10.43
CA PRO A 60 -42.30 20.10 11.68
C PRO A 60 -43.81 20.37 11.79
N PRO A 61 -44.63 19.40 12.21
CA PRO A 61 -44.28 18.17 12.93
C PRO A 61 -43.96 16.95 12.05
N ALA A 62 -43.93 17.08 10.71
CA ALA A 62 -43.66 15.96 9.84
C ALA A 62 -42.22 15.40 10.06
N PRO A 63 -42.03 14.07 9.99
CA PRO A 63 -40.71 13.47 10.17
C PRO A 63 -39.76 13.93 9.06
N ARG A 64 -38.53 14.27 9.45
CA ARG A 64 -37.46 14.65 8.52
C ARG A 64 -36.57 13.47 8.10
N PHE A 65 -36.76 12.32 8.74
CA PHE A 65 -36.04 11.08 8.48
C PHE A 65 -37.04 9.94 8.31
N ASP A 66 -36.74 9.01 7.42
CA ASP A 66 -37.50 7.76 7.27
C ASP A 66 -37.09 6.71 8.32
N GLU A 67 -37.73 5.55 8.29
CA GLU A 67 -37.49 4.44 9.23
C GLU A 67 -36.06 3.90 9.16
N ASP A 68 -35.39 4.07 8.02
CA ASP A 68 -33.99 3.69 7.80
C ASP A 68 -33.00 4.80 8.22
N GLY A 69 -33.49 5.91 8.79
CA GLY A 69 -32.70 7.06 9.20
C GLY A 69 -32.21 7.92 8.03
N ARG A 70 -32.78 7.78 6.83
CA ARG A 70 -32.44 8.58 5.66
C ARG A 70 -33.26 9.86 5.66
N GLU A 71 -32.63 10.92 5.21
CA GLU A 71 -33.26 12.23 5.16
C GLU A 71 -34.38 12.28 4.11
N ILE A 72 -35.58 12.71 4.53
CA ILE A 72 -36.73 12.87 3.65
C ILE A 72 -36.60 14.20 2.90
N ARG A 73 -36.61 14.12 1.57
CA ARG A 73 -36.57 15.28 0.67
C ARG A 73 -37.85 15.33 -0.18
N LEU A 74 -38.50 16.49 -0.17
CA LEU A 74 -39.69 16.76 -0.98
C LEU A 74 -39.34 16.91 -2.46
N ASP A 75 -40.36 16.91 -3.30
CA ASP A 75 -40.17 17.12 -4.74
C ASP A 75 -39.96 18.59 -5.12
N SER A 76 -40.35 19.51 -4.23
CA SER A 76 -40.10 20.95 -4.32
C SER A 76 -38.69 21.34 -3.87
N PHE A 77 -38.19 22.46 -4.38
CA PHE A 77 -36.91 23.04 -4.02
C PHE A 77 -37.04 24.07 -2.90
N GLN A 78 -35.95 24.30 -2.17
CA GLN A 78 -35.86 25.37 -1.20
C GLN A 78 -35.84 26.73 -1.90
N PRO A 79 -36.37 27.81 -1.27
CA PRO A 79 -36.27 29.16 -1.82
C PRO A 79 -34.82 29.53 -2.14
N GLY A 80 -34.60 30.11 -3.32
CA GLY A 80 -33.26 30.50 -3.78
C GLY A 80 -32.42 29.38 -4.41
N ALA A 81 -32.97 28.17 -4.58
CA ALA A 81 -32.30 27.13 -5.35
C ALA A 81 -32.20 27.50 -6.83
N THR A 82 -30.98 27.59 -7.36
CA THR A 82 -30.72 27.93 -8.76
C THR A 82 -30.04 26.80 -9.52
N LEU A 83 -30.33 26.65 -10.81
CA LEU A 83 -29.62 25.72 -11.68
C LEU A 83 -28.11 26.05 -11.76
N ARG A 84 -27.74 27.33 -11.62
CA ARG A 84 -26.34 27.77 -11.60
C ARG A 84 -25.57 27.17 -10.43
N GLN A 85 -26.15 27.13 -9.22
CA GLN A 85 -25.51 26.50 -8.05
C GLN A 85 -25.30 24.99 -8.27
N VAL A 86 -26.27 24.32 -8.89
CA VAL A 86 -26.16 22.89 -9.22
C VAL A 86 -25.01 22.65 -10.19
N VAL A 87 -24.88 23.50 -11.22
CA VAL A 87 -23.79 23.41 -12.19
C VAL A 87 -22.44 23.67 -11.50
N ALA A 88 -22.35 24.66 -10.62
CA ALA A 88 -21.13 24.93 -9.86
C ALA A 88 -20.69 23.71 -9.01
N LEU A 89 -21.63 23.05 -8.32
CA LEU A 89 -21.35 21.81 -7.58
C LEU A 89 -20.91 20.66 -8.50
N TYR A 90 -21.52 20.55 -9.68
CA TYR A 90 -21.15 19.53 -10.67
C TYR A 90 -19.73 19.72 -11.20
N GLU A 91 -19.36 20.96 -11.55
CA GLU A 91 -18.03 21.30 -12.06
C GLU A 91 -16.96 21.16 -10.97
N PHE A 92 -17.27 21.57 -9.74
CA PHE A 92 -16.42 21.27 -8.57
C PHE A 92 -16.15 19.77 -8.44
N ASP A 93 -17.19 18.93 -8.49
CA ASP A 93 -17.04 17.48 -8.36
C ASP A 93 -16.30 16.86 -9.56
N HIS A 94 -16.42 17.45 -10.75
CA HIS A 94 -15.60 17.10 -11.91
C HIS A 94 -14.12 17.34 -11.65
N GLU A 95 -13.75 18.53 -11.23
CA GLU A 95 -12.36 18.87 -10.93
C GLU A 95 -11.81 18.03 -9.77
N LEU A 96 -12.62 17.80 -8.72
CA LEU A 96 -12.29 16.93 -7.61
C LEU A 96 -11.92 15.51 -8.08
N ARG A 97 -12.71 14.91 -8.99
CA ARG A 97 -12.44 13.59 -9.56
C ARG A 97 -11.14 13.56 -10.37
N THR A 98 -10.87 14.61 -11.14
CA THR A 98 -9.64 14.72 -11.92
C THR A 98 -8.42 14.73 -11.01
N ARG A 99 -8.43 15.56 -9.96
CA ARG A 99 -7.30 15.66 -9.03
C ARG A 99 -7.12 14.40 -8.18
N LEU A 100 -8.21 13.85 -7.63
CA LEU A 100 -8.14 12.59 -6.88
C LEU A 100 -7.73 11.41 -7.75
N GLY A 101 -8.22 11.33 -8.99
CA GLY A 101 -7.84 10.29 -9.94
C GLY A 101 -6.34 10.29 -10.22
N ARG A 102 -5.74 11.48 -10.38
CA ARG A 102 -4.28 11.65 -10.53
C ARG A 102 -3.52 11.24 -9.27
N ALA A 103 -4.01 11.59 -8.08
CA ALA A 103 -3.35 11.17 -6.85
C ALA A 103 -3.41 9.65 -6.62
N ILE A 104 -4.55 9.02 -6.92
CA ILE A 104 -4.73 7.57 -6.81
C ILE A 104 -3.89 6.82 -7.84
N SER A 105 -3.70 7.36 -9.06
CA SER A 105 -2.89 6.68 -10.07
C SER A 105 -1.43 6.52 -9.64
N MET A 106 -0.87 7.47 -8.88
CA MET A 106 0.47 7.34 -8.30
C MET A 106 0.57 6.17 -7.32
N VAL A 107 -0.47 5.99 -6.48
CA VAL A 107 -0.57 4.82 -5.59
C VAL A 107 -0.67 3.53 -6.40
N GLU A 108 -1.54 3.49 -7.43
CA GLU A 108 -1.69 2.31 -8.30
C GLU A 108 -0.35 1.91 -8.93
N THR A 109 0.41 2.86 -9.50
CA THR A 109 1.72 2.62 -10.12
C THR A 109 2.75 2.14 -9.11
N ALA A 110 2.84 2.75 -7.93
CA ALA A 110 3.79 2.31 -6.90
C ALA A 110 3.50 0.87 -6.43
N PHE A 111 2.23 0.51 -6.25
CA PHE A 111 1.86 -0.84 -5.85
C PHE A 111 2.12 -1.89 -6.93
N ARG A 112 2.04 -1.55 -8.22
CA ARG A 112 2.46 -2.46 -9.32
C ARG A 112 3.91 -2.85 -9.15
N PHE A 113 4.79 -1.86 -8.99
CA PHE A 113 6.21 -2.10 -8.76
C PHE A 113 6.44 -2.93 -7.49
N HIS A 114 5.92 -2.51 -6.33
CA HIS A 114 6.22 -3.18 -5.08
C HIS A 114 5.70 -4.62 -5.02
N ILE A 115 4.50 -4.90 -5.53
CA ILE A 115 3.97 -6.27 -5.60
C ILE A 115 4.77 -7.09 -6.62
N GLY A 116 5.02 -6.53 -7.81
CA GLY A 116 5.74 -7.19 -8.89
C GLY A 116 7.16 -7.57 -8.49
N HIS A 117 7.90 -6.63 -7.92
CA HIS A 117 9.27 -6.81 -7.46
C HIS A 117 9.36 -7.84 -6.32
N ARG A 118 8.46 -7.73 -5.34
CA ARG A 118 8.44 -8.61 -4.17
C ARG A 118 8.21 -10.07 -4.56
N LEU A 119 7.20 -10.34 -5.38
CA LEU A 119 6.90 -11.69 -5.86
C LEU A 119 7.97 -12.18 -6.85
N GLY A 120 8.52 -11.29 -7.68
CA GLY A 120 9.52 -11.62 -8.69
C GLY A 120 10.85 -12.09 -8.10
N LYS A 121 11.16 -11.65 -6.86
CA LYS A 121 12.31 -12.12 -6.09
C LYS A 121 12.24 -13.63 -5.82
N GLU A 122 11.04 -14.16 -5.57
CA GLU A 122 10.84 -15.59 -5.28
C GLU A 122 10.76 -16.45 -6.54
N ASP A 123 10.00 -16.00 -7.53
CA ASP A 123 9.90 -16.64 -8.85
C ASP A 123 9.35 -15.66 -9.88
N ARG A 124 9.92 -15.67 -11.09
CA ARG A 124 9.47 -14.83 -12.21
C ARG A 124 7.99 -15.01 -12.56
N PHE A 125 7.40 -16.17 -12.30
CA PHE A 125 6.01 -16.51 -12.51
C PHE A 125 5.26 -16.83 -11.20
N ALA A 126 5.74 -16.37 -10.03
CA ALA A 126 5.15 -16.67 -8.72
C ALA A 126 3.62 -16.49 -8.67
N HIS A 127 3.08 -15.48 -9.37
CA HIS A 127 1.64 -15.22 -9.47
C HIS A 127 0.81 -16.34 -10.14
N ARG A 128 1.45 -17.25 -10.89
CA ARG A 128 0.82 -18.42 -11.52
C ARG A 128 1.00 -19.71 -10.72
N HIS A 129 1.68 -19.61 -9.58
CA HIS A 129 2.06 -20.72 -8.72
C HIS A 129 1.34 -20.58 -7.38
N PRO A 130 0.19 -21.24 -7.16
CA PRO A 130 -0.60 -21.08 -5.93
C PRO A 130 0.19 -21.44 -4.67
N GLU A 131 1.16 -22.34 -4.75
CA GLU A 131 2.09 -22.68 -3.67
C GLU A 131 2.99 -21.51 -3.26
N LYS A 132 3.39 -20.66 -4.21
CA LYS A 132 4.21 -19.46 -3.96
C LYS A 132 3.39 -18.31 -3.37
N LEU A 133 2.08 -18.32 -3.60
CA LEU A 133 1.13 -17.38 -3.02
C LEU A 133 0.59 -17.86 -1.65
N GLY A 134 0.86 -19.09 -1.24
CA GLY A 134 0.17 -19.67 -0.07
C GLY A 134 -1.34 -19.83 -0.30
N ALA A 135 -1.74 -19.96 -1.56
CA ALA A 135 -3.12 -20.05 -2.02
C ALA A 135 -3.55 -21.50 -2.28
N LEU A 136 -2.95 -22.46 -1.56
CA LEU A 136 -3.34 -23.87 -1.55
C LEU A 136 -4.29 -24.14 -0.36
N ARG A 137 -5.31 -24.97 -0.59
CA ARG A 137 -6.19 -25.49 0.46
C ARG A 137 -5.41 -26.44 1.36
N LYS A 138 -5.76 -26.47 2.65
CA LYS A 138 -5.28 -27.51 3.55
C LYS A 138 -5.84 -28.86 3.08
N SER A 139 -4.98 -29.82 2.78
CA SER A 139 -5.36 -31.18 2.41
C SER A 139 -5.09 -32.16 3.55
N ASP A 140 -5.86 -33.25 3.57
CA ASP A 140 -5.62 -34.39 4.46
C ASP A 140 -4.31 -35.12 4.09
N PRO A 141 -3.69 -35.84 5.04
CA PRO A 141 -2.49 -36.62 4.76
C PRO A 141 -2.72 -37.61 3.62
N GLY A 142 -1.98 -37.47 2.51
CA GLY A 142 -2.05 -38.35 1.34
C GLY A 142 -2.69 -37.72 0.08
N THR A 143 -3.28 -36.53 0.19
CA THR A 143 -3.87 -35.83 -0.97
C THR A 143 -3.03 -34.61 -1.35
N SER A 144 -2.82 -34.42 -2.66
CA SER A 144 -2.15 -33.23 -3.18
C SER A 144 -2.95 -31.97 -2.85
N PRO A 145 -2.33 -30.90 -2.31
CA PRO A 145 -3.03 -29.66 -2.02
C PRO A 145 -3.60 -29.03 -3.30
N GLU A 146 -4.87 -28.65 -3.29
CA GLU A 146 -5.51 -27.96 -4.41
C GLU A 146 -5.46 -26.44 -4.27
N PRO A 147 -5.49 -25.68 -5.38
CA PRO A 147 -5.63 -24.24 -5.30
C PRO A 147 -6.96 -23.80 -4.65
N THR A 148 -6.93 -22.68 -3.95
CA THR A 148 -8.12 -22.05 -3.37
C THR A 148 -9.03 -21.49 -4.46
N THR A 149 -10.34 -21.41 -4.17
CA THR A 149 -11.32 -20.81 -5.11
C THR A 149 -10.97 -19.36 -5.45
N ALA A 150 -10.52 -18.59 -4.46
CA ALA A 150 -10.10 -17.20 -4.66
C ALA A 150 -8.93 -17.07 -5.65
N TYR A 151 -7.97 -18.01 -5.62
CA TYR A 151 -6.90 -18.04 -6.61
C TYR A 151 -7.42 -18.39 -8.01
N LEU A 152 -8.30 -19.39 -8.12
CA LEU A 152 -8.87 -19.82 -9.40
C LEU A 152 -9.67 -18.70 -10.09
N GLU A 153 -10.49 -17.98 -9.33
CA GLU A 153 -11.23 -16.81 -9.83
C GLU A 153 -10.29 -15.67 -10.23
N TRP A 154 -9.24 -15.43 -9.43
CA TRP A 154 -8.26 -14.38 -9.71
C TRP A 154 -7.42 -14.68 -10.96
N ILE A 155 -6.92 -15.92 -11.11
CA ILE A 155 -6.06 -16.29 -12.24
C ILE A 155 -6.87 -16.26 -13.54
N GLU A 156 -8.14 -16.69 -13.53
CA GLU A 156 -9.02 -16.58 -14.69
C GLU A 156 -9.16 -15.11 -15.13
N GLU A 157 -9.41 -14.20 -14.18
CA GLU A 157 -9.51 -12.77 -14.48
C GLU A 157 -8.20 -12.18 -14.98
N TYR A 158 -7.07 -12.52 -14.35
CA TYR A 158 -5.76 -12.09 -14.81
C TYR A 158 -5.46 -12.59 -16.22
N GLU A 159 -5.79 -13.84 -16.56
CA GLU A 159 -5.60 -14.36 -17.91
C GLU A 159 -6.45 -13.63 -18.96
N ARG A 160 -7.65 -13.16 -18.60
CA ARG A 160 -8.44 -12.28 -19.47
C ARG A 160 -7.71 -10.97 -19.74
N HIS A 161 -7.10 -10.37 -18.71
CA HIS A 161 -6.28 -9.16 -18.82
C HIS A 161 -5.05 -9.40 -19.71
N GLU A 162 -4.28 -10.44 -19.43
CA GLU A 162 -3.10 -10.80 -20.21
C GLU A 162 -3.48 -11.00 -21.68
N ARG A 163 -4.45 -11.88 -21.99
CA ARG A 163 -4.85 -12.17 -23.39
C ARG A 163 -5.28 -10.93 -24.17
N ARG A 164 -5.93 -9.95 -23.51
CA ARG A 164 -6.39 -8.70 -24.13
C ARG A 164 -5.30 -7.64 -24.27
N ALA A 165 -4.18 -7.77 -23.55
CA ALA A 165 -3.11 -6.80 -23.63
C ALA A 165 -2.45 -6.79 -25.03
N ARG A 166 -2.28 -5.59 -25.59
CA ARG A 166 -1.79 -5.32 -26.96
C ARG A 166 -0.71 -4.24 -27.02
N GLY A 167 -0.19 -3.77 -25.88
CA GLY A 167 0.88 -2.78 -25.88
C GLY A 167 2.15 -3.31 -26.54
N ASP A 168 2.96 -2.43 -27.14
CA ASP A 168 4.15 -2.79 -27.92
C ASP A 168 5.11 -3.71 -27.14
N PHE A 169 5.32 -3.42 -25.84
CA PHE A 169 6.14 -4.26 -24.97
C PHE A 169 5.59 -5.68 -24.80
N VAL A 170 4.25 -5.84 -24.79
CA VAL A 170 3.59 -7.15 -24.65
C VAL A 170 3.71 -7.94 -25.94
N VAL A 171 3.53 -7.29 -27.09
CA VAL A 171 3.67 -7.92 -28.41
C VAL A 171 5.10 -8.40 -28.59
N HIS A 172 6.07 -7.51 -28.38
CA HIS A 172 7.49 -7.85 -28.43
C HIS A 172 7.85 -8.98 -27.46
N PHE A 173 7.39 -8.91 -26.21
CA PHE A 173 7.66 -9.96 -25.23
C PHE A 173 7.13 -11.33 -25.69
N ARG A 174 5.92 -11.38 -26.25
CA ARG A 174 5.32 -12.64 -26.73
C ARG A 174 6.07 -13.26 -27.89
N GLU A 175 6.54 -12.44 -28.80
CA GLU A 175 7.32 -12.87 -29.96
C GLU A 175 8.68 -13.45 -29.55
N VAL A 176 9.34 -12.84 -28.57
CA VAL A 176 10.70 -13.22 -28.15
C VAL A 176 10.71 -14.32 -27.08
N TYR A 177 9.83 -14.23 -26.07
CA TYR A 177 9.91 -15.05 -24.84
C TYR A 177 8.72 -15.99 -24.62
N GLY A 178 7.59 -15.76 -25.32
CA GLY A 178 6.41 -16.61 -25.22
C GLY A 178 5.20 -15.96 -24.52
N PRO A 179 4.10 -16.71 -24.31
CA PRO A 179 2.78 -16.13 -24.08
C PRO A 179 2.59 -15.48 -22.70
N HIS A 180 3.34 -15.94 -21.70
CA HIS A 180 3.11 -15.59 -20.29
C HIS A 180 4.11 -14.57 -19.79
N LEU A 181 3.57 -13.48 -19.24
CA LEU A 181 4.37 -12.37 -18.72
C LEU A 181 4.96 -12.73 -17.34
N PRO A 182 6.24 -12.43 -17.07
CA PRO A 182 6.79 -12.51 -15.73
C PRO A 182 6.15 -11.43 -14.86
N ILE A 183 6.14 -11.63 -13.54
CA ILE A 183 5.28 -10.90 -12.61
C ILE A 183 5.49 -9.37 -12.65
N TRP A 184 6.72 -8.88 -12.80
CA TRP A 184 6.99 -7.45 -12.94
C TRP A 184 6.43 -6.84 -14.24
N VAL A 185 6.27 -7.64 -15.31
CA VAL A 185 5.60 -7.21 -16.55
C VAL A 185 4.09 -7.46 -16.46
N ALA A 186 3.66 -8.53 -15.79
CA ALA A 186 2.27 -8.89 -15.59
C ALA A 186 1.49 -7.78 -14.86
N THR A 187 2.09 -7.16 -13.83
CA THR A 187 1.44 -6.07 -13.09
C THR A 187 1.09 -4.87 -13.98
N GLU A 188 1.81 -4.66 -15.10
CA GLU A 188 1.54 -3.56 -16.02
C GLU A 188 0.27 -3.73 -16.86
N VAL A 189 -0.20 -4.97 -17.03
CA VAL A 189 -1.44 -5.26 -17.78
C VAL A 189 -2.66 -5.48 -16.88
N MET A 190 -2.45 -5.52 -15.56
CA MET A 190 -3.52 -5.65 -14.57
C MET A 190 -4.35 -4.37 -14.47
N SER A 191 -5.65 -4.50 -14.18
CA SER A 191 -6.40 -3.39 -13.60
C SER A 191 -6.08 -3.25 -12.11
N PHE A 192 -6.38 -2.11 -11.50
CA PHE A 192 -6.24 -1.96 -10.05
C PHE A 192 -6.99 -3.03 -9.25
N GLY A 193 -8.13 -3.51 -9.77
CA GLY A 193 -8.89 -4.60 -9.15
C GLY A 193 -8.13 -5.92 -9.15
N VAL A 194 -7.51 -6.28 -10.28
CA VAL A 194 -6.69 -7.50 -10.37
C VAL A 194 -5.45 -7.39 -9.49
N LEU A 195 -4.79 -6.22 -9.46
CA LEU A 195 -3.65 -5.97 -8.59
C LEU A 195 -4.00 -6.06 -7.10
N SER A 196 -5.13 -5.47 -6.68
CA SER A 196 -5.64 -5.59 -5.31
C SER A 196 -6.01 -7.04 -4.96
N GLY A 197 -6.55 -7.80 -5.92
CA GLY A 197 -6.77 -9.23 -5.78
C GLY A 197 -5.48 -10.02 -5.58
N LEU A 198 -4.42 -9.68 -6.34
CA LEU A 198 -3.11 -10.32 -6.20
C LEU A 198 -2.50 -10.05 -4.83
N TYR A 199 -2.55 -8.81 -4.35
CA TYR A 199 -2.10 -8.47 -3.00
C TYR A 199 -2.77 -9.36 -1.93
N ASN A 200 -4.06 -9.63 -2.07
CA ASN A 200 -4.78 -10.49 -1.12
C ASN A 200 -4.31 -11.95 -1.14
N LEU A 201 -3.77 -12.40 -2.27
CA LEU A 201 -3.22 -13.74 -2.45
C LEU A 201 -1.74 -13.82 -2.07
N MET A 202 -1.03 -12.72 -1.84
CA MET A 202 0.39 -12.78 -1.45
C MET A 202 0.57 -13.50 -0.11
N PRO A 203 1.74 -14.12 0.15
CA PRO A 203 2.07 -14.65 1.47
C PRO A 203 1.89 -13.59 2.57
N GLN A 204 1.43 -14.00 3.76
CA GLN A 204 1.16 -13.06 4.85
C GLN A 204 2.39 -12.24 5.24
N ALA A 205 3.58 -12.85 5.22
CA ALA A 205 4.84 -12.15 5.50
C ALA A 205 5.10 -11.00 4.52
N ASP A 206 4.81 -11.19 3.23
CA ASP A 206 4.99 -10.15 2.23
C ASP A 206 3.93 -9.05 2.35
N GLN A 207 2.68 -9.40 2.66
CA GLN A 207 1.65 -8.41 2.97
C GLN A 207 2.03 -7.55 4.20
N GLU A 208 2.58 -8.17 5.25
CA GLU A 208 3.05 -7.46 6.44
C GLU A 208 4.22 -6.52 6.12
N ILE A 209 5.17 -6.96 5.29
CA ILE A 209 6.30 -6.12 4.85
C ILE A 209 5.80 -4.93 4.02
N LEU A 210 4.88 -5.14 3.08
CA LEU A 210 4.28 -4.05 2.31
C LEU A 210 3.50 -3.08 3.20
N ALA A 211 2.68 -3.56 4.13
CA ALA A 211 1.97 -2.69 5.07
C ALA A 211 2.93 -1.86 5.94
N ALA A 212 4.00 -2.48 6.45
CA ALA A 212 4.99 -1.80 7.26
C ALA A 212 5.85 -0.80 6.45
N ARG A 213 6.14 -1.07 5.17
CA ARG A 213 6.80 -0.14 4.23
C ARG A 213 6.07 1.19 4.19
N PHE A 214 4.73 1.15 4.11
CA PHE A 214 3.86 2.33 4.10
C PHE A 214 3.44 2.79 5.50
N GLN A 215 4.12 2.32 6.55
CA GLN A 215 3.88 2.70 7.96
C GLN A 215 2.46 2.44 8.47
N ILE A 216 1.75 1.50 7.83
CA ILE A 216 0.43 1.06 8.25
C ILE A 216 0.64 -0.03 9.30
N ARG A 217 0.45 0.31 10.58
CA ARG A 217 0.87 -0.53 11.70
C ARG A 217 -0.30 -1.00 12.58
N THR A 218 -0.21 -2.26 13.00
CA THR A 218 -1.05 -2.84 14.04
C THR A 218 -0.70 -2.24 15.41
N ALA A 219 -1.52 -2.51 16.43
CA ALA A 219 -1.27 -2.07 17.81
C ALA A 219 0.05 -2.60 18.42
N ASN A 220 0.67 -3.59 17.78
CA ASN A 220 1.94 -4.20 18.16
C ASN A 220 3.08 -3.82 17.19
N ASP A 221 2.92 -2.72 16.43
CA ASP A 221 3.90 -2.19 15.47
C ASP A 221 4.37 -3.16 14.36
N ARG A 222 3.59 -4.20 14.08
CA ARG A 222 3.75 -5.00 12.85
C ARG A 222 2.96 -4.37 11.71
N GLY A 223 3.30 -4.69 10.46
CA GLY A 223 2.51 -4.26 9.31
C GLY A 223 1.06 -4.72 9.39
N ASP A 224 0.12 -3.79 9.29
CA ASP A 224 -1.31 -4.07 9.31
C ASP A 224 -1.82 -4.42 7.91
N ARG A 225 -1.61 -5.68 7.53
CA ARG A 225 -2.05 -6.21 6.23
C ARG A 225 -3.57 -6.09 6.01
N GLY A 226 -4.35 -6.10 7.08
CA GLY A 226 -5.81 -5.96 7.04
C GLY A 226 -6.24 -4.56 6.66
N ALA A 227 -5.67 -3.55 7.32
CA ALA A 227 -5.89 -2.15 6.97
C ALA A 227 -5.43 -1.85 5.54
N LEU A 228 -4.23 -2.29 5.14
CA LEU A 228 -3.74 -2.06 3.77
C LEU A 228 -4.63 -2.73 2.72
N LYS A 229 -5.08 -3.98 2.96
CA LYS A 229 -6.07 -4.66 2.10
C LYS A 229 -7.34 -3.83 1.93
N ASN A 230 -7.89 -3.33 3.03
CA ASN A 230 -9.08 -2.51 3.04
C ASN A 230 -8.86 -1.21 2.23
N TRP A 231 -7.74 -0.53 2.44
CA TRP A 231 -7.40 0.73 1.78
C TRP A 231 -7.27 0.56 0.27
N LEU A 232 -6.57 -0.48 -0.21
CA LEU A 232 -6.48 -0.77 -1.64
C LEU A 232 -7.85 -1.02 -2.26
N ASN A 233 -8.75 -1.72 -1.56
CA ASN A 233 -10.12 -1.93 -2.02
C ASN A 233 -10.94 -0.62 -2.04
N ASN A 234 -10.79 0.23 -1.03
CA ASN A 234 -11.45 1.54 -0.97
C ASN A 234 -10.96 2.45 -2.11
N LEU A 235 -9.64 2.60 -2.28
CA LEU A 235 -9.06 3.43 -3.34
C LEU A 235 -9.42 2.90 -4.73
N ARG A 236 -9.48 1.59 -4.94
CA ARG A 236 -10.02 0.98 -6.17
C ARG A 236 -11.46 1.44 -6.43
N HIS A 237 -12.32 1.42 -5.42
CA HIS A 237 -13.71 1.85 -5.55
C HIS A 237 -13.81 3.35 -5.88
N VAL A 238 -13.06 4.20 -5.16
CA VAL A 238 -12.99 5.65 -5.43
C VAL A 238 -12.46 5.93 -6.84
N ARG A 239 -11.40 5.24 -7.26
CA ARG A 239 -10.85 5.36 -8.62
C ARG A 239 -11.89 5.00 -9.69
N ASN A 240 -12.69 3.96 -9.46
CA ASN A 240 -13.76 3.59 -10.37
C ASN A 240 -14.88 4.65 -10.40
N ILE A 241 -15.21 5.26 -9.26
CA ILE A 241 -16.15 6.40 -9.23
C ILE A 241 -15.61 7.56 -10.09
N CYS A 242 -14.32 7.88 -9.97
CA CYS A 242 -13.68 8.92 -10.78
C CYS A 242 -13.76 8.57 -12.29
N ALA A 243 -13.35 7.36 -12.66
CA ALA A 243 -13.31 6.90 -14.05
C ALA A 243 -14.70 6.76 -14.71
N HIS A 244 -15.74 6.47 -13.94
CA HIS A 244 -17.13 6.37 -14.42
C HIS A 244 -17.94 7.66 -14.22
N TYR A 245 -17.28 8.76 -13.85
CA TYR A 245 -17.93 10.05 -13.62
C TYR A 245 -19.09 9.98 -12.60
N GLY A 246 -18.94 9.16 -11.56
CA GLY A 246 -19.87 9.14 -10.43
C GLY A 246 -19.67 10.35 -9.51
N ARG A 247 -20.60 10.61 -8.59
CA ARG A 247 -20.51 11.75 -7.65
C ARG A 247 -19.59 11.42 -6.48
N LEU A 248 -18.62 12.29 -6.14
CA LEU A 248 -17.81 12.18 -4.92
C LEU A 248 -18.31 13.12 -3.81
N TRP A 249 -18.78 14.31 -4.18
CA TRP A 249 -19.29 15.30 -3.26
C TRP A 249 -20.49 14.77 -2.48
N ASN A 250 -20.43 14.97 -1.17
CA ASN A 250 -21.41 14.50 -0.19
C ASN A 250 -21.86 13.04 -0.43
N ARG A 251 -20.89 12.16 -0.70
CA ARG A 251 -21.09 10.71 -0.80
C ARG A 251 -20.77 10.05 0.52
N THR A 252 -21.56 9.04 0.86
CA THR A 252 -21.16 8.01 1.83
C THR A 252 -20.67 6.81 1.02
N PHE A 253 -19.41 6.40 1.22
CA PHE A 253 -18.82 5.28 0.50
C PHE A 253 -19.22 3.95 1.13
N ASP A 254 -19.49 2.96 0.28
CA ASP A 254 -19.93 1.62 0.73
C ASP A 254 -18.78 0.83 1.37
N VAL A 255 -17.54 1.12 0.97
CA VAL A 255 -16.33 0.53 1.54
C VAL A 255 -15.83 1.45 2.65
N VAL A 256 -16.11 1.10 3.90
CA VAL A 256 -15.59 1.82 5.08
C VAL A 256 -14.09 1.57 5.22
N ILE A 257 -13.34 2.65 5.42
CA ILE A 257 -11.90 2.63 5.63
C ILE A 257 -11.61 2.11 7.03
N ASP A 258 -10.77 1.07 7.11
CA ASP A 258 -10.30 0.53 8.38
C ASP A 258 -9.15 1.37 8.93
N ALA A 259 -9.33 1.90 10.14
CA ALA A 259 -8.22 2.50 10.89
C ALA A 259 -7.16 1.44 11.23
N PRO A 260 -5.85 1.71 11.07
CA PRO A 260 -4.82 0.77 11.49
C PRO A 260 -4.89 0.47 12.99
N GLY A 261 -4.44 -0.71 13.41
CA GLY A 261 -4.47 -1.11 14.82
C GLY A 261 -3.75 -0.13 15.76
N ARG A 262 -2.69 0.55 15.30
CA ARG A 262 -1.99 1.59 16.07
C ARG A 262 -2.85 2.84 16.24
N ALA A 263 -3.45 3.34 15.16
CA ALA A 263 -4.36 4.49 15.17
C ALA A 263 -5.58 4.29 16.07
N ARG A 264 -6.07 3.04 16.20
CA ARG A 264 -7.15 2.69 17.14
C ARG A 264 -6.75 2.76 18.61
N ARG A 265 -5.46 2.67 18.92
CA ARG A 265 -4.92 2.61 20.29
C ARG A 265 -4.34 3.95 20.74
N ASP A 266 -3.80 4.72 19.81
CA ASP A 266 -3.08 5.95 20.08
C ASP A 266 -3.80 7.14 19.44
N ALA A 267 -4.44 7.98 20.27
CA ALA A 267 -5.17 9.16 19.81
C ALA A 267 -4.25 10.26 19.24
N SER A 268 -2.93 10.17 19.46
CA SER A 268 -1.95 11.08 18.86
C SER A 268 -1.45 10.62 17.48
N ASP A 269 -1.84 9.42 17.05
CA ASP A 269 -1.49 8.90 15.73
C ASP A 269 -2.14 9.75 14.63
N LEU A 270 -1.40 9.99 13.56
CA LEU A 270 -1.82 10.81 12.42
C LEU A 270 -3.13 10.29 11.77
N LEU A 271 -3.39 9.00 11.90
CA LEU A 271 -4.56 8.31 11.34
C LEU A 271 -5.65 8.03 12.38
N ALA A 272 -5.50 8.51 13.62
CA ALA A 272 -6.50 8.38 14.67
C ALA A 272 -7.91 8.84 14.23
N PRO A 273 -8.09 9.89 13.40
CA PRO A 273 -9.43 10.28 12.93
C PRO A 273 -10.16 9.18 12.14
N LEU A 274 -9.47 8.20 11.57
CA LEU A 274 -10.12 7.06 10.89
C LEU A 274 -10.85 6.13 11.87
N ALA A 275 -10.50 6.17 13.16
CA ALA A 275 -11.18 5.38 14.19
C ALA A 275 -12.54 5.98 14.59
N ASP A 276 -12.80 7.23 14.22
CA ASP A 276 -14.05 7.93 14.53
C ASP A 276 -15.17 7.53 13.53
N GLY A 277 -16.37 7.27 14.07
CA GLY A 277 -17.52 6.71 13.34
C GLY A 277 -18.12 7.57 12.21
N GLY A 278 -17.50 8.69 11.83
CA GLY A 278 -17.95 9.59 10.77
C GLY A 278 -16.95 9.85 9.65
N VAL A 279 -15.68 9.42 9.79
CA VAL A 279 -14.62 9.72 8.83
C VAL A 279 -14.40 8.59 7.83
N GLY A 280 -14.43 7.34 8.30
CA GLY A 280 -14.03 6.17 7.52
C GLY A 280 -14.85 5.92 6.24
N ASN A 281 -16.05 6.48 6.11
CA ASN A 281 -16.91 6.34 4.92
C ASN A 281 -17.16 7.67 4.18
N LYS A 282 -16.32 8.68 4.42
CA LYS A 282 -16.39 10.00 3.80
C LYS A 282 -15.13 10.34 3.02
N LEU A 283 -15.20 11.42 2.24
CA LEU A 283 -14.09 11.86 1.39
C LEU A 283 -12.84 12.19 2.20
N TYR A 284 -13.00 12.79 3.39
CA TYR A 284 -11.87 13.07 4.27
C TYR A 284 -11.06 11.81 4.63
N GLY A 285 -11.73 10.69 4.93
CA GLY A 285 -11.05 9.42 5.18
C GLY A 285 -10.23 8.95 3.97
N VAL A 286 -10.78 9.09 2.75
CA VAL A 286 -10.07 8.78 1.49
C VAL A 286 -8.82 9.65 1.36
N MET A 287 -8.94 10.94 1.67
CA MET A 287 -7.81 11.87 1.59
C MET A 287 -6.74 11.59 2.64
N LEU A 288 -7.12 11.18 3.86
CA LEU A 288 -6.16 10.77 4.90
C LEU A 288 -5.30 9.59 4.44
N ILE A 289 -5.93 8.51 3.96
CA ILE A 289 -5.18 7.34 3.49
C ILE A 289 -4.34 7.65 2.25
N LEU A 290 -4.84 8.53 1.38
CA LEU A 290 -4.12 8.93 0.17
C LEU A 290 -2.91 9.82 0.49
N ARG A 291 -3.06 10.79 1.39
CA ARG A 291 -1.96 11.63 1.87
C ARG A 291 -0.90 10.77 2.54
N HIS A 292 -1.31 9.86 3.43
CA HIS A 292 -0.40 8.96 4.15
C HIS A 292 0.41 8.06 3.21
N LEU A 293 -0.24 7.43 2.23
CA LEU A 293 0.44 6.59 1.24
C LEU A 293 1.39 7.42 0.36
N LEU A 294 0.97 8.59 -0.10
CA LEU A 294 1.80 9.43 -0.97
C LEU A 294 2.99 10.05 -0.26
N LEU A 295 2.90 10.32 1.04
CA LEU A 295 4.06 10.69 1.86
C LEU A 295 5.15 9.60 1.90
N SER A 296 4.81 8.34 1.62
CA SER A 296 5.78 7.24 1.50
C SER A 296 6.22 6.95 0.07
N ILE A 297 5.47 7.43 -0.93
CA ILE A 297 5.70 7.13 -2.36
C ILE A 297 6.41 8.28 -3.07
N ALA A 298 5.98 9.51 -2.80
CA ALA A 298 6.45 10.75 -3.41
C ALA A 298 6.28 11.91 -2.40
N PRO A 299 7.07 11.92 -1.30
CA PRO A 299 6.92 12.90 -0.21
C PRO A 299 7.05 14.35 -0.68
N GLU A 300 7.81 14.60 -1.74
CA GLU A 300 8.02 15.92 -2.35
C GLU A 300 6.78 16.49 -3.04
N ARG A 301 5.73 15.67 -3.21
CA ARG A 301 4.54 16.04 -3.98
C ARG A 301 3.39 16.51 -3.08
N PRO A 302 2.92 17.76 -3.23
CA PRO A 302 1.83 18.29 -2.44
C PRO A 302 0.43 17.95 -2.99
N ASP A 303 0.29 17.05 -3.98
CA ASP A 303 -0.96 16.86 -4.75
C ASP A 303 -2.21 16.66 -3.86
N VAL A 304 -2.11 15.98 -2.71
CA VAL A 304 -3.27 15.77 -1.82
C VAL A 304 -3.59 17.00 -0.96
N VAL A 305 -2.56 17.78 -0.60
CA VAL A 305 -2.75 19.09 0.07
C VAL A 305 -3.39 20.07 -0.90
N ASP A 306 -2.96 20.09 -2.17
CA ASP A 306 -3.58 20.91 -3.22
C ASP A 306 -5.05 20.53 -3.50
N VAL A 307 -5.42 19.25 -3.30
CA VAL A 307 -6.81 18.81 -3.33
C VAL A 307 -7.58 19.36 -2.14
N ALA A 308 -7.01 19.32 -0.94
CA ALA A 308 -7.64 19.85 0.28
C ALA A 308 -7.88 21.35 0.19
N ASP A 309 -6.88 22.11 -0.25
CA ASP A 309 -6.98 23.56 -0.47
C ASP A 309 -8.07 23.88 -1.50
N PHE A 310 -8.10 23.16 -2.63
CA PHE A 310 -9.15 23.32 -3.64
C PHE A 310 -10.57 23.05 -3.09
N ILE A 311 -10.72 22.01 -2.27
CA ILE A 311 -12.02 21.69 -1.65
C ILE A 311 -12.46 22.83 -0.74
N GLU A 312 -11.56 23.36 0.07
CA GLU A 312 -11.90 24.42 1.01
C GLU A 312 -12.21 25.75 0.32
N ASP A 313 -11.40 26.17 -0.65
CA ASP A 313 -11.66 27.37 -1.43
C ASP A 313 -13.02 27.26 -2.15
N SER A 314 -13.27 26.12 -2.79
CA SER A 314 -14.56 25.84 -3.46
C SER A 314 -15.73 25.78 -2.48
N SER A 315 -15.50 25.34 -1.23
CA SER A 315 -16.55 25.28 -0.21
C SER A 315 -17.06 26.67 0.16
N GLN A 316 -16.17 27.65 0.21
CA GLN A 316 -16.49 29.05 0.49
C GLN A 316 -17.23 29.68 -0.69
N ASP A 317 -16.75 29.45 -1.91
CA ASP A 317 -17.35 29.99 -3.14
C ASP A 317 -18.74 29.43 -3.43
N ILE A 318 -18.93 28.12 -3.24
CA ILE A 318 -20.18 27.42 -3.56
C ILE A 318 -21.15 27.44 -2.36
N GLY A 319 -20.64 27.61 -1.14
CA GLY A 319 -21.45 27.71 0.07
C GLY A 319 -21.86 26.35 0.65
N PHE A 320 -20.96 25.36 0.63
CA PHE A 320 -21.16 24.08 1.33
C PHE A 320 -20.22 23.94 2.53
N SER A 321 -20.60 23.13 3.52
CA SER A 321 -19.77 22.90 4.72
C SER A 321 -18.79 21.76 4.51
N MET A 322 -17.54 21.93 4.95
CA MET A 322 -16.50 20.89 4.95
C MET A 322 -16.92 19.62 5.70
N ASN A 323 -17.76 19.75 6.74
CA ASN A 323 -18.33 18.62 7.48
C ASN A 323 -19.17 17.68 6.57
N GLN A 324 -19.77 18.18 5.48
CA GLN A 324 -20.49 17.33 4.51
C GLN A 324 -19.58 16.36 3.77
N LEU A 325 -18.28 16.69 3.68
CA LEU A 325 -17.24 15.84 3.09
C LEU A 325 -16.50 15.00 4.15
N GLY A 326 -16.91 15.12 5.42
CA GLY A 326 -16.34 14.39 6.57
C GLY A 326 -15.10 15.02 7.18
N PHE A 327 -14.74 16.25 6.79
CA PHE A 327 -13.64 16.98 7.42
C PHE A 327 -14.09 17.46 8.80
N PRO A 328 -13.43 17.06 9.90
CA PRO A 328 -13.77 17.54 11.23
C PRO A 328 -13.36 19.00 11.42
N ASP A 329 -13.95 19.66 12.41
CA ASP A 329 -13.51 20.99 12.84
C ASP A 329 -12.02 20.96 13.23
N GLY A 330 -11.26 21.96 12.79
CA GLY A 330 -9.82 22.04 13.08
C GLY A 330 -8.96 21.01 12.36
N TRP A 331 -9.45 20.31 11.32
CA TRP A 331 -8.67 19.30 10.59
C TRP A 331 -7.26 19.76 10.15
N ARG A 332 -7.10 21.05 9.83
CA ARG A 332 -5.80 21.68 9.49
C ARG A 332 -4.78 21.70 10.63
N SER A 333 -5.16 21.42 11.87
CA SER A 333 -4.20 21.31 12.97
C SER A 333 -3.37 20.03 12.91
N SER A 334 -3.77 19.04 12.11
CA SER A 334 -2.96 17.84 11.91
C SER A 334 -1.75 18.16 11.03
N PRO A 335 -0.53 17.75 11.43
CA PRO A 335 0.68 18.01 10.65
C PRO A 335 0.67 17.30 9.28
N LEU A 336 -0.20 16.29 9.08
CA LEU A 336 -0.38 15.65 7.76
C LEU A 336 -0.73 16.64 6.63
N TRP A 337 -1.36 17.77 6.97
CA TRP A 337 -1.81 18.77 6.02
C TRP A 337 -0.80 19.90 5.80
N ASP A 338 0.33 19.88 6.51
CA ASP A 338 1.45 20.75 6.19
C ASP A 338 2.14 20.25 4.90
N ARG A 339 2.52 21.18 4.04
CA ARG A 339 3.18 20.92 2.76
C ARG A 339 4.59 20.35 2.97
N ASP A 340 5.26 20.80 4.03
CA ASP A 340 6.65 20.40 4.33
C ASP A 340 6.72 19.17 5.26
N PHE A 341 5.57 18.60 5.62
CA PHE A 341 5.54 17.41 6.46
C PHE A 341 6.06 16.18 5.71
N THR A 342 6.96 15.45 6.37
CA THR A 342 7.53 14.20 5.87
C THR A 342 7.32 13.08 6.88
N LEU A 343 7.09 11.85 6.40
CA LEU A 343 7.15 10.67 7.26
C LEU A 343 8.60 10.24 7.49
N ASP A 344 8.83 9.48 8.56
CA ASP A 344 10.14 8.86 8.82
C ASP A 344 10.51 7.86 7.69
N PRO A 345 11.61 8.10 6.93
CA PRO A 345 11.98 7.25 5.80
C PRO A 345 12.55 5.88 6.22
N SER A 346 12.90 5.66 7.50
CA SER A 346 13.52 4.41 7.95
C SER A 346 12.68 3.17 7.63
N SER A 347 11.35 3.25 7.70
CA SER A 347 10.48 2.11 7.35
C SER A 347 10.55 1.74 5.86
N MET A 348 10.65 2.75 4.99
CA MET A 348 10.79 2.55 3.54
C MET A 348 12.17 1.99 3.20
N LEU A 349 13.22 2.55 3.83
CA LEU A 349 14.59 2.07 3.66
C LEU A 349 14.71 0.61 4.11
N ALA A 350 14.24 0.27 5.31
CA ALA A 350 14.25 -1.09 5.83
C ALA A 350 13.56 -2.06 4.87
N ALA A 351 12.36 -1.74 4.40
CA ALA A 351 11.65 -2.57 3.43
C ALA A 351 12.44 -2.72 2.11
N SER A 352 13.10 -1.67 1.62
CA SER A 352 13.96 -1.75 0.43
C SER A 352 15.19 -2.64 0.66
N LEU A 353 15.78 -2.64 1.85
CA LEU A 353 16.84 -3.60 2.19
C LEU A 353 16.33 -5.05 2.16
N LEU A 354 15.11 -5.31 2.64
CA LEU A 354 14.49 -6.66 2.57
C LEU A 354 14.23 -7.13 1.13
N ASP A 355 14.06 -6.20 0.19
CA ASP A 355 13.88 -6.52 -1.23
C ASP A 355 15.23 -6.79 -1.93
N ARG A 356 16.34 -6.27 -1.41
CA ARG A 356 17.70 -6.43 -1.96
C ARG A 356 18.38 -7.74 -1.58
N VAL A 357 17.99 -8.37 -0.48
CA VAL A 357 18.68 -9.55 0.04
C VAL A 357 17.72 -10.55 0.66
N ASP A 358 17.99 -11.83 0.47
CA ASP A 358 17.25 -12.90 1.14
C ASP A 358 17.43 -12.79 2.64
N CYS A 359 16.31 -12.74 3.35
CA CYS A 359 16.26 -12.45 4.76
C CYS A 359 15.47 -13.54 5.48
N ARG A 360 15.95 -13.93 6.65
CA ARG A 360 15.26 -14.83 7.56
C ARG A 360 14.70 -14.02 8.73
N THR A 361 13.50 -14.36 9.17
CA THR A 361 12.96 -13.86 10.43
C THR A 361 13.83 -14.31 11.60
N ALA A 362 13.66 -13.67 12.76
CA ALA A 362 14.30 -14.13 14.00
C ALA A 362 13.95 -15.59 14.36
N ALA A 363 12.78 -16.11 13.94
CA ALA A 363 12.40 -17.50 14.19
C ALA A 363 13.20 -18.46 13.28
N GLU A 364 13.24 -18.20 11.98
CA GLU A 364 13.97 -19.01 11.00
C GLU A 364 15.48 -18.97 11.25
N THR A 365 16.01 -17.78 11.59
CA THR A 365 17.43 -17.61 11.93
C THR A 365 17.82 -18.49 13.11
N ARG A 366 17.02 -18.51 14.19
CA ARG A 366 17.29 -19.39 15.34
C ARG A 366 17.29 -20.86 14.95
N THR A 367 16.31 -21.30 14.16
CA THR A 367 16.23 -22.69 13.69
C THR A 367 17.45 -23.08 12.86
N ALA A 368 17.99 -22.14 12.08
CA ALA A 368 19.19 -22.36 11.27
C ALA A 368 20.48 -22.43 12.09
N LEU A 369 20.50 -22.03 13.37
CA LEU A 369 21.69 -22.06 14.22
C LEU A 369 21.93 -23.45 14.85
N THR A 370 22.26 -24.45 14.04
CA THR A 370 22.40 -25.84 14.51
C THR A 370 23.66 -26.10 15.34
N CYS A 371 24.66 -25.21 15.31
CA CYS A 371 25.88 -25.31 16.12
C CYS A 371 25.75 -24.74 17.55
N ALA A 372 24.53 -24.46 18.01
CA ALA A 372 24.34 -23.90 19.35
C ALA A 372 24.63 -24.94 20.44
N ASP A 373 25.60 -24.65 21.30
CA ASP A 373 26.01 -25.54 22.39
C ASP A 373 24.95 -25.63 23.49
N VAL A 374 24.67 -26.85 23.94
CA VAL A 374 23.72 -27.12 25.01
C VAL A 374 24.48 -27.37 26.32
N THR A 375 24.39 -26.45 27.27
CA THR A 375 25.26 -26.37 28.47
C THR A 375 24.97 -27.37 29.61
N GLU A 376 24.20 -28.45 29.40
CA GLU A 376 23.78 -29.38 30.47
C GLU A 376 23.97 -30.84 30.07
N SER A 377 24.27 -31.71 31.04
CA SER A 377 24.42 -33.17 30.92
C SER A 377 23.35 -33.79 30.01
N GLU A 378 23.77 -34.25 28.83
CA GLU A 378 22.90 -34.81 27.80
C GLU A 378 22.30 -36.18 28.17
N ARG A 379 22.82 -36.82 29.23
CA ARG A 379 22.66 -38.26 29.47
C ARG A 379 21.26 -38.70 29.97
N ASP A 380 20.41 -37.77 30.43
CA ASP A 380 19.12 -38.12 31.08
C ASP A 380 17.88 -37.40 30.47
N ARG A 381 18.00 -36.79 29.28
CA ARG A 381 16.89 -35.99 28.73
C ARG A 381 15.90 -36.80 27.91
N THR A 382 14.62 -36.52 28.09
CA THR A 382 13.59 -36.93 27.13
C THR A 382 13.75 -36.18 25.81
N PRO A 383 13.25 -36.71 24.67
CA PRO A 383 13.31 -36.02 23.38
C PRO A 383 12.72 -34.59 23.40
N GLU A 384 11.66 -34.38 24.17
CA GLU A 384 11.06 -33.05 24.35
C GLU A 384 11.98 -32.09 25.12
N GLN A 385 12.65 -32.57 26.17
CA GLN A 385 13.60 -31.78 26.95
C GLN A 385 14.83 -31.41 26.11
N ALA A 386 15.34 -32.34 25.30
CA ALA A 386 16.43 -32.08 24.36
C ALA A 386 16.03 -31.01 23.32
N GLN A 387 14.82 -31.09 22.76
CA GLN A 387 14.33 -30.09 21.80
C GLN A 387 14.16 -28.70 22.43
N ARG A 388 13.67 -28.63 23.68
CA ARG A 388 13.55 -27.35 24.41
C ARG A 388 14.92 -26.75 24.72
N ALA A 389 15.88 -27.58 25.14
CA ALA A 389 17.24 -27.15 25.43
C ALA A 389 17.95 -26.62 24.17
N MET A 390 17.82 -27.31 23.04
CA MET A 390 18.34 -26.84 21.76
C MET A 390 17.73 -25.49 21.35
N LYS A 391 16.40 -25.32 21.46
CA LYS A 391 15.74 -24.03 21.20
C LYS A 391 16.23 -22.91 22.13
N ALA A 392 16.59 -23.23 23.38
CA ALA A 392 17.16 -22.27 24.32
C ALA A 392 18.61 -21.90 23.95
N ALA A 393 19.44 -22.88 23.58
CA ALA A 393 20.80 -22.66 23.08
C ALA A 393 20.81 -21.77 21.83
N GLN A 394 19.96 -22.08 20.84
CA GLN A 394 19.79 -21.27 19.62
C GLN A 394 19.41 -19.81 19.91
N ARG A 395 18.51 -19.59 20.88
CA ARG A 395 18.13 -18.24 21.34
C ARG A 395 19.30 -17.53 22.01
N SER A 396 20.06 -18.23 22.83
CA SER A 396 21.24 -17.69 23.52
C SER A 396 22.31 -17.29 22.51
N LEU A 397 22.61 -18.14 21.53
CA LEU A 397 23.60 -17.89 20.50
C LEU A 397 23.26 -16.66 19.65
N LEU A 398 22.01 -16.54 19.19
CA LEU A 398 21.57 -15.35 18.45
C LEU A 398 21.69 -14.08 19.31
N ARG A 399 21.35 -14.15 20.61
CA ARG A 399 21.53 -13.01 21.53
C ARG A 399 23.01 -12.63 21.70
N THR A 400 23.91 -13.61 21.74
CA THR A 400 25.36 -13.37 21.80
C THR A 400 25.81 -12.61 20.54
N TYR A 401 25.39 -13.04 19.35
CA TYR A 401 25.73 -12.33 18.11
C TYR A 401 25.21 -10.88 18.09
N LEU A 402 23.98 -10.67 18.53
CA LEU A 402 23.41 -9.31 18.66
C LEU A 402 24.20 -8.46 19.67
N LYS A 403 24.54 -9.02 20.83
CA LYS A 403 25.30 -8.34 21.89
C LYS A 403 26.67 -7.88 21.39
N HIS A 404 27.33 -8.68 20.56
CA HIS A 404 28.64 -8.36 19.99
C HIS A 404 28.57 -7.51 18.72
N ARG A 405 27.37 -7.13 18.26
CA ARG A 405 27.14 -6.32 17.05
C ARG A 405 27.81 -6.92 15.79
N VAL A 406 27.78 -8.24 15.66
CA VAL A 406 28.37 -8.96 14.52
C VAL A 406 27.37 -9.24 13.39
N LEU A 407 26.08 -9.00 13.62
CA LEU A 407 25.00 -9.24 12.65
C LEU A 407 24.51 -7.94 12.02
N ILE A 408 24.23 -8.04 10.73
CA ILE A 408 23.35 -7.12 10.01
C ILE A 408 21.92 -7.49 10.39
N GLU A 409 21.19 -6.52 10.94
CA GLU A 409 19.80 -6.63 11.36
C GLU A 409 18.99 -5.58 10.60
N VAL A 410 17.91 -6.01 9.94
CA VAL A 410 16.94 -5.12 9.30
C VAL A 410 15.66 -5.16 10.12
N GLU A 411 15.38 -4.08 10.84
CA GLU A 411 14.16 -3.92 11.63
C GLU A 411 13.09 -3.21 10.79
N LEU A 412 11.93 -3.85 10.63
CA LEU A 412 10.78 -3.26 9.95
C LEU A 412 9.55 -3.37 10.88
N GLY A 413 9.13 -2.22 11.43
CA GLY A 413 8.18 -2.22 12.54
C GLY A 413 8.82 -2.85 13.78
N LYS A 414 8.18 -3.85 14.39
CA LYS A 414 8.77 -4.70 15.45
C LYS A 414 9.31 -6.05 14.96
N THR A 415 9.35 -6.25 13.64
CA THR A 415 9.81 -7.51 13.05
C THR A 415 11.27 -7.37 12.62
N ARG A 416 12.11 -8.29 13.10
CA ARG A 416 13.56 -8.32 12.84
C ARG A 416 13.89 -9.38 11.82
N HIS A 417 14.67 -8.97 10.82
CA HIS A 417 15.11 -9.80 9.72
C HIS A 417 16.63 -9.80 9.65
N TYR A 418 17.17 -10.95 9.24
CA TYR A 418 18.61 -11.17 9.15
C TYR A 418 18.95 -11.66 7.75
N PRO A 419 19.79 -10.94 6.99
CA PRO A 419 20.29 -11.41 5.71
C PRO A 419 20.88 -12.83 5.82
N ALA A 420 20.42 -13.74 4.97
CA ALA A 420 20.68 -15.17 5.07
C ALA A 420 22.14 -15.52 4.79
N PHE A 421 22.84 -14.72 3.96
CA PHE A 421 24.22 -14.95 3.56
C PHE A 421 25.23 -14.88 4.73
N GLN A 422 24.82 -14.31 5.87
CA GLN A 422 25.67 -14.19 7.07
C GLN A 422 25.91 -15.54 7.76
N PHE A 423 25.12 -16.55 7.44
CA PHE A 423 25.12 -17.84 8.12
C PHE A 423 25.61 -18.95 7.19
N ARG A 424 26.50 -19.81 7.70
CA ARG A 424 27.00 -21.01 7.03
C ARG A 424 27.20 -22.11 8.07
N ASP A 425 26.92 -23.35 7.68
CA ASP A 425 27.13 -24.54 8.52
C ASP A 425 26.57 -24.42 9.94
N GLY A 426 25.41 -23.78 10.10
CA GLY A 426 24.73 -23.70 11.40
C GLY A 426 25.23 -22.61 12.35
N LYS A 427 26.11 -21.71 11.91
CA LYS A 427 26.61 -20.56 12.69
C LYS A 427 26.82 -19.32 11.81
N ILE A 428 27.21 -18.21 12.42
CA ILE A 428 27.67 -17.02 11.69
C ILE A 428 29.04 -17.31 11.07
N ILE A 429 29.33 -16.72 9.91
CA ILE A 429 30.65 -16.82 9.28
C ILE A 429 31.65 -15.95 10.06
N ASP A 430 32.75 -16.52 10.53
CA ASP A 430 33.66 -15.87 11.48
C ASP A 430 34.36 -14.66 10.83
N ALA A 431 34.78 -14.76 9.57
CA ALA A 431 35.34 -13.64 8.82
C ALA A 431 34.38 -12.45 8.69
N LEU A 432 33.09 -12.73 8.45
CA LEU A 432 32.04 -11.71 8.32
C LEU A 432 31.75 -11.05 9.66
N ALA A 433 31.71 -11.84 10.73
CA ALA A 433 31.46 -11.34 12.08
C ALA A 433 32.51 -10.31 12.50
N GLU A 434 33.79 -10.55 12.24
CA GLU A 434 34.88 -9.61 12.55
C GLU A 434 34.79 -8.32 11.74
N ILE A 435 34.50 -8.40 10.44
CA ILE A 435 34.33 -7.21 9.58
C ILE A 435 33.14 -6.37 10.07
N ASN A 436 31.98 -6.99 10.29
CA ASN A 436 30.79 -6.29 10.77
C ASN A 436 31.02 -5.62 12.11
N LYS A 437 31.75 -6.27 13.03
CA LYS A 437 32.10 -5.69 14.33
C LYS A 437 32.95 -4.44 14.19
N VAL A 438 33.93 -4.43 13.27
CA VAL A 438 34.76 -3.26 13.00
C VAL A 438 33.92 -2.11 12.43
N PHE A 439 33.06 -2.39 11.44
CA PHE A 439 32.19 -1.38 10.85
C PHE A 439 31.14 -0.86 11.84
N ALA A 440 30.54 -1.73 12.64
CA ALA A 440 29.57 -1.33 13.66
C ALA A 440 30.19 -0.44 14.76
N ALA A 441 31.49 -0.57 15.03
CA ALA A 441 32.21 0.25 16.00
C ALA A 441 32.42 1.70 15.54
N VAL A 442 32.45 1.97 14.22
CA VAL A 442 32.58 3.33 13.67
C VAL A 442 31.24 4.01 13.40
N CYS A 443 30.12 3.28 13.57
CA CYS A 443 28.76 3.76 13.36
C CYS A 443 28.03 4.05 14.68
N GLU A 444 28.74 4.47 15.73
CA GLU A 444 28.11 4.82 17.02
C GLU A 444 27.12 5.99 16.84
N ASP A 445 26.00 5.93 17.56
CA ASP A 445 24.90 6.92 17.54
C ASP A 445 24.19 7.13 16.18
N VAL A 446 24.38 6.21 15.23
CA VAL A 446 23.63 6.19 13.96
C VAL A 446 22.38 5.31 14.07
N GLU A 447 21.31 5.70 13.37
CA GLU A 447 20.07 4.95 13.32
C GLU A 447 20.30 3.52 12.75
N PRO A 448 19.76 2.45 13.38
CA PRO A 448 20.08 1.08 13.00
C PRO A 448 19.81 0.72 11.54
N THR A 449 18.76 1.27 10.92
CA THR A 449 18.44 0.99 9.51
C THR A 449 19.50 1.56 8.57
N LEU A 450 20.02 2.76 8.85
CA LEU A 450 21.16 3.33 8.12
C LEU A 450 22.42 2.47 8.26
N VAL A 451 22.71 1.96 9.46
CA VAL A 451 23.85 1.06 9.68
C VAL A 451 23.69 -0.22 8.86
N ALA A 452 22.49 -0.81 8.87
CA ALA A 452 22.19 -1.99 8.07
C ALA A 452 22.34 -1.72 6.56
N ALA A 453 21.91 -0.55 6.09
CA ALA A 453 22.07 -0.13 4.70
C ALA A 453 23.55 -0.03 4.31
N ALA A 454 24.36 0.69 5.09
CA ALA A 454 25.79 0.85 4.82
C ALA A 454 26.55 -0.48 4.84
N LEU A 455 26.22 -1.37 5.77
CA LEU A 455 26.79 -2.72 5.81
C LEU A 455 26.42 -3.51 4.55
N LEU A 456 25.14 -3.53 4.17
CA LEU A 456 24.69 -4.22 2.96
C LEU A 456 25.31 -3.63 1.69
N ASP A 457 25.43 -2.31 1.60
CA ASP A 457 26.08 -1.63 0.47
C ASP A 457 27.52 -2.08 0.32
N TRP A 458 28.31 -2.08 1.40
CA TRP A 458 29.69 -2.57 1.33
C TRP A 458 29.76 -4.05 0.95
N TRP A 459 28.92 -4.90 1.55
CA TRP A 459 28.94 -6.34 1.27
C TRP A 459 28.53 -6.68 -0.16
N GLN A 460 27.64 -5.91 -0.77
CA GLN A 460 27.06 -6.19 -2.09
C GLN A 460 27.71 -5.40 -3.23
N THR A 461 28.48 -4.35 -2.95
CA THR A 461 29.12 -3.54 -4.00
C THR A 461 30.33 -4.25 -4.57
N PRO A 462 30.41 -4.46 -5.90
CA PRO A 462 31.59 -5.06 -6.53
C PRO A 462 32.84 -4.22 -6.31
N HIS A 463 33.93 -4.85 -5.85
CA HIS A 463 35.19 -4.16 -5.56
C HIS A 463 36.25 -4.52 -6.62
N PRO A 464 36.88 -3.53 -7.30
CA PRO A 464 37.79 -3.80 -8.42
C PRO A 464 39.09 -4.49 -8.02
N GLY A 465 39.52 -4.31 -6.76
CA GLY A 465 40.71 -4.96 -6.22
C GLY A 465 40.51 -6.42 -5.80
N LEU A 466 39.27 -6.92 -5.75
CA LEU A 466 39.01 -8.32 -5.39
C LEU A 466 39.25 -9.26 -6.58
N PRO A 467 39.62 -10.53 -6.33
CA PRO A 467 39.78 -11.52 -7.38
C PRO A 467 38.53 -11.58 -8.28
N LYS A 468 38.73 -11.52 -9.60
CA LYS A 468 37.64 -11.47 -10.58
C LYS A 468 36.77 -12.73 -10.56
N GLY A 469 35.52 -12.58 -10.99
CA GLY A 469 34.61 -13.70 -11.22
C GLY A 469 34.98 -14.49 -12.49
N PRO A 470 34.26 -15.60 -12.77
CA PRO A 470 34.51 -16.47 -13.92
C PRO A 470 34.51 -15.76 -15.27
N GLU A 471 33.74 -14.66 -15.40
CA GLU A 471 33.60 -13.86 -16.63
C GLU A 471 34.46 -12.59 -16.64
N GLY A 472 35.41 -12.45 -15.70
CA GLY A 472 36.26 -11.26 -15.58
C GLY A 472 35.58 -10.04 -14.94
N SER A 473 34.34 -10.20 -14.47
CA SER A 473 33.59 -9.17 -13.74
C SER A 473 34.15 -8.93 -12.33
N ASN A 474 33.97 -7.71 -11.83
CA ASN A 474 34.24 -7.40 -10.42
C ASN A 474 33.28 -8.21 -9.54
N ARG A 475 33.79 -8.79 -8.45
CA ARG A 475 32.97 -9.47 -7.44
C ARG A 475 32.73 -8.57 -6.24
N SER A 476 31.56 -8.71 -5.63
CA SER A 476 31.31 -8.13 -4.31
C SER A 476 31.97 -8.97 -3.21
N PRO A 477 32.20 -8.40 -2.01
CA PRO A 477 32.63 -9.18 -0.85
C PRO A 477 31.72 -10.38 -0.55
N VAL A 478 30.40 -10.26 -0.72
CA VAL A 478 29.49 -11.39 -0.48
C VAL A 478 29.66 -12.51 -1.51
N ASP A 479 29.83 -12.19 -2.79
CA ASP A 479 30.06 -13.19 -3.85
C ASP A 479 31.38 -13.92 -3.61
N LEU A 480 32.44 -13.18 -3.24
CA LEU A 480 33.73 -13.77 -2.92
C LEU A 480 33.61 -14.71 -1.73
N LEU A 481 33.00 -14.25 -0.62
CA LEU A 481 32.82 -15.02 0.60
C LEU A 481 32.10 -16.36 0.35
N GLN A 482 31.13 -16.39 -0.57
CA GLN A 482 30.40 -17.60 -0.94
C GLN A 482 31.20 -18.57 -1.82
N SER A 483 32.23 -18.09 -2.50
CA SER A 483 32.98 -18.86 -3.51
C SER A 483 34.32 -19.43 -3.05
N VAL A 484 34.88 -18.95 -1.93
CA VAL A 484 36.20 -19.35 -1.43
C VAL A 484 36.18 -19.72 0.06
N SER A 485 37.28 -20.28 0.55
CA SER A 485 37.45 -20.56 1.98
C SER A 485 37.52 -19.24 2.78
N GLU A 486 37.18 -19.26 4.07
CA GLU A 486 37.30 -18.06 4.92
C GLU A 486 38.73 -17.52 5.00
N ARG A 487 39.73 -18.42 4.89
CA ARG A 487 41.14 -18.03 4.88
C ARG A 487 41.49 -17.23 3.62
N ASP A 488 41.09 -17.75 2.46
CA ASP A 488 41.37 -17.10 1.17
C ASP A 488 40.58 -15.79 1.04
N PHE A 489 39.35 -15.76 1.58
CA PHE A 489 38.55 -14.55 1.65
C PHE A 489 39.26 -13.46 2.46
N LYS A 490 39.74 -13.77 3.68
CA LYS A 490 40.45 -12.79 4.53
C LYS A 490 41.69 -12.24 3.83
N MET A 491 42.50 -13.11 3.23
CA MET A 491 43.69 -12.73 2.49
C MET A 491 43.36 -11.77 1.33
N ALA A 492 42.32 -12.08 0.54
CA ALA A 492 41.90 -11.23 -0.57
C ALA A 492 41.35 -9.86 -0.12
N ILE A 493 40.61 -9.81 1.00
CA ILE A 493 40.12 -8.55 1.57
C ILE A 493 41.27 -7.66 2.05
N GLU A 494 42.28 -8.26 2.70
CA GLU A 494 43.48 -7.57 3.18
C GLU A 494 44.35 -7.05 2.02
N GLU A 495 44.68 -7.91 1.06
CA GLU A 495 45.47 -7.55 -0.13
C GLU A 495 44.83 -6.42 -0.94
N ALA A 496 43.51 -6.45 -1.08
CA ALA A 496 42.76 -5.42 -1.79
C ALA A 496 42.51 -4.15 -0.97
N SER A 497 42.87 -4.13 0.33
CA SER A 497 42.50 -3.06 1.26
C SER A 497 41.00 -2.71 1.23
N ALA A 498 40.14 -3.71 0.98
CA ALA A 498 38.73 -3.49 0.62
C ALA A 498 37.89 -2.85 1.75
N MET A 499 38.30 -3.05 3.01
CA MET A 499 37.63 -2.43 4.17
C MET A 499 37.76 -0.90 4.18
N SER A 500 38.77 -0.32 3.52
CA SER A 500 38.92 1.15 3.42
C SER A 500 37.82 1.81 2.60
N GLY A 501 37.11 1.05 1.77
CA GLY A 501 35.97 1.52 0.98
C GLY A 501 34.65 1.61 1.77
N PHE A 502 34.63 1.25 3.06
CA PHE A 502 33.43 1.40 3.88
C PHE A 502 33.14 2.87 4.18
N VAL A 503 31.92 3.31 3.88
CA VAL A 503 31.46 4.67 4.15
C VAL A 503 30.51 4.63 5.33
N ALA A 504 30.94 5.18 6.47
CA ALA A 504 30.10 5.28 7.66
C ALA A 504 28.92 6.24 7.39
N PRO A 505 27.67 5.82 7.65
CA PRO A 505 26.50 6.66 7.44
C PRO A 505 26.45 7.81 8.46
N THR A 506 25.81 8.91 8.09
CA THR A 506 25.52 10.04 8.99
C THR A 506 24.02 10.14 9.22
N GLN A 507 23.55 10.70 10.33
CA GLN A 507 22.10 10.87 10.58
C GLN A 507 21.41 11.71 9.47
N SER A 508 22.14 12.63 8.82
CA SER A 508 21.64 13.41 7.68
C SER A 508 21.38 12.59 6.41
N SER A 509 21.86 11.35 6.33
CA SER A 509 21.74 10.50 5.13
C SER A 509 20.33 9.98 4.84
N LEU A 510 19.36 10.18 5.76
CA LEU A 510 17.95 9.82 5.55
C LEU A 510 17.15 10.87 4.77
N LEU A 511 17.67 12.09 4.63
CA LEU A 511 16.97 13.25 4.07
C LEU A 511 17.31 13.52 2.58
N GLY A 512 18.09 12.64 1.94
CA GLY A 512 18.65 12.82 0.60
C GLY A 512 17.95 12.02 -0.49
#